data_AF-A0A6N0I168-F1
#
_entry.id   AF-A0A6N0I168-F1
#
_cell.length_a   1.000
_cell.length_b   1.000
_cell.length_c   1.000
_cell.angle_alpha   90.00
_cell.angle_beta   90.00
_cell.angle_gamma   90.00
#
_symmetry.space_group_name_H-M   'P 1'
#
loop_
_entity.id
_entity.type
_entity.pdbx_description
1 polymer ?
#
loop_
_entity_poly.entity_id
_entity_poly.type
_entity_poly.pdbx_seq_one_letter_code
_entity_poly.pdbx_strand_id
1 'polypeptide(L)'
;MWNRRKNGDIFPCWQTISAVKDEAGKVSHYVSLISDITTIKESQAKAEYLAHHDPLTKLPNRLLFNARVDHAIERAHRKGIMF
;
A
#
# COMPACT_ATOMS: atom_id res chain seq x y z
N MET A 1 4.37 5.40 9.58
CA MET A 1 4.64 4.67 10.84
C MET A 1 3.37 3.91 11.24
N TRP A 2 3.43 3.02 12.22
CA TRP A 2 2.23 2.42 12.81
C TRP A 2 1.99 3.07 14.18
N ASN A 3 0.74 3.41 14.49
CA ASN A 3 0.35 3.96 15.77
C ASN A 3 -0.79 3.13 16.38
N ARG A 4 -1.05 3.32 17.66
CA ARG A 4 -2.06 2.58 18.42
C ARG A 4 -3.09 3.53 18.98
N ARG A 5 -4.37 3.24 18.71
CA ARG A 5 -5.50 3.98 19.27
C ARG A 5 -5.65 3.67 20.77
N LYS A 6 -6.42 4.48 21.48
CA LYS A 6 -6.72 4.27 22.91
C LYS A 6 -7.37 2.91 23.21
N ASN A 7 -8.15 2.38 22.26
CA ASN A 7 -8.79 1.08 22.36
C ASN A 7 -7.84 -0.10 22.05
N GLY A 8 -6.58 0.16 21.69
CA GLY A 8 -5.57 -0.86 21.39
C GLY A 8 -5.37 -1.15 19.90
N ASP A 9 -6.25 -0.65 19.01
CA ASP A 9 -6.15 -0.93 17.58
C ASP A 9 -4.90 -0.30 16.96
N ILE A 10 -4.18 -1.09 16.17
CA ILE A 10 -2.99 -0.64 15.44
C ILE A 10 -3.39 -0.18 14.05
N PHE A 11 -2.95 1.01 13.65
CA PHE A 11 -3.29 1.61 12.37
C PHE A 11 -2.07 2.30 11.72
N PRO A 12 -2.00 2.32 10.38
CA PRO A 12 -0.96 3.08 9.69
C PRO A 12 -1.24 4.58 9.85
N CYS A 13 -0.21 5.32 10.25
CA CYS A 13 -0.26 6.77 10.36
C CYS A 13 0.82 7.44 9.52
N TRP A 14 0.45 8.59 8.96
CA TRP A 14 1.41 9.60 8.55
C TRP A 14 1.62 10.54 9.74
N GLN A 15 2.88 10.75 10.13
CA GLN A 15 3.21 11.61 11.24
C GLN A 15 4.31 12.60 10.86
N THR A 16 4.08 13.87 11.12
CA THR A 16 5.04 14.96 10.90
C THR A 16 5.23 15.69 12.22
N ILE A 17 6.48 15.91 12.62
CA ILE A 17 6.84 16.65 13.83
C ILE A 17 7.68 17.85 13.42
N SER A 18 7.27 19.04 13.86
CA SER A 18 7.96 20.30 13.58
C SER A 18 8.29 21.03 14.88
N ALA A 19 9.52 21.53 14.99
CA ALA A 19 9.93 22.38 16.10
C ALA A 19 9.45 23.82 15.87
N VAL A 20 8.84 24.43 16.88
CA VAL A 20 8.48 25.85 16.92
C VAL A 20 9.56 26.58 17.70
N LYS A 21 10.07 27.66 17.12
CA LYS A 21 11.10 28.51 17.75
C LYS A 21 10.47 29.78 18.29
N ASP A 22 11.00 30.28 19.40
CA ASP A 22 10.68 31.60 19.95
C ASP A 22 11.40 32.72 19.17
N GLU A 23 11.16 33.96 19.58
CA GLU A 23 11.77 35.16 18.97
C GLU A 23 13.31 35.17 19.08
N ALA A 24 13.88 34.47 20.07
CA ALA A 24 15.32 34.31 20.24
C ALA A 24 15.89 33.14 19.39
N GLY A 25 15.05 32.47 18.59
CA GLY A 25 15.44 31.34 17.77
C GLY A 25 15.63 30.03 18.53
N LYS A 26 15.29 29.98 19.82
CA LYS A 26 15.37 28.78 20.65
C LYS A 26 14.10 27.95 20.47
N VAL A 27 14.23 26.63 20.45
CA VAL A 27 13.07 25.73 20.37
C VAL A 27 12.23 25.89 21.63
N SER A 28 10.97 26.29 21.46
CA SER A 28 10.00 26.46 22.55
C SER A 28 9.04 25.28 22.65
N HIS A 29 8.57 24.77 21.50
CA HIS A 29 7.57 23.70 21.44
C HIS A 29 7.82 22.76 20.25
N TYR A 30 7.17 21.60 20.28
CA TYR A 30 7.04 20.72 19.12
C TYR A 30 5.56 20.54 18.79
N VAL A 31 5.23 20.65 17.51
CA VAL A 31 3.89 20.37 17.01
C VAL A 31 3.96 19.05 16.25
N SER A 32 3.10 18.11 16.62
CA SER A 32 2.95 16.82 15.95
C SER A 32 1.61 16.76 15.25
N LEU A 33 1.63 16.49 13.95
CA LEU A 33 0.43 16.15 13.18
C LEU A 33 0.43 14.66 12.93
N ILE A 34 -0.66 13.99 13.31
CA ILE A 34 -0.87 12.57 13.08
C ILE A 34 -2.13 12.42 12.22
N SER A 35 -1.95 11.91 11.01
CA SER A 35 -3.05 11.59 10.10
C SER A 35 -3.17 10.08 9.99
N ASP A 36 -4.35 9.58 10.28
CA ASP A 36 -4.72 8.19 10.02
C ASP A 36 -4.88 7.97 8.51
N ILE A 37 -4.12 7.03 7.96
CA ILE A 37 -4.12 6.74 6.52
C ILE A 37 -4.71 5.36 6.21
N THR A 38 -5.44 4.75 7.16
CA THR A 38 -6.03 3.41 7.00
C THR A 38 -6.90 3.33 5.75
N THR A 39 -7.87 4.24 5.61
CA THR A 39 -8.79 4.26 4.46
C THR A 39 -8.06 4.44 3.13
N ILE A 40 -7.01 5.27 3.10
CA ILE A 40 -6.20 5.48 1.89
C ILE A 40 -5.52 4.16 1.48
N LYS A 41 -4.93 3.44 2.44
CA LYS A 41 -4.29 2.15 2.20
C LYS A 41 -5.27 1.07 1.77
N GLU A 42 -6.45 1.02 2.37
CA GLU A 42 -7.51 0.09 1.99
C GLU A 42 -8.04 0.36 0.58
N SER A 43 -8.30 1.63 0.26
CA SER A 43 -8.71 2.04 -1.09
C SER A 43 -7.63 1.73 -2.13
N GLN A 44 -6.37 1.97 -1.81
CA GLN A 44 -5.23 1.62 -2.68
C GLN A 44 -5.19 0.10 -2.94
N ALA A 45 -5.24 -0.71 -1.89
CA ALA A 45 -5.23 -2.17 -2.01
C ALA A 45 -6.43 -2.69 -2.81
N LYS A 46 -7.62 -2.10 -2.62
CA LYS A 46 -8.81 -2.46 -3.39
C LYS A 46 -8.68 -2.07 -4.86
N ALA A 47 -8.15 -0.88 -5.16
CA ALA A 47 -7.92 -0.45 -6.53
C ALA A 47 -6.92 -1.37 -7.25
N GLU A 48 -5.83 -1.73 -6.57
CA GLU A 48 -4.82 -2.66 -7.08
C GLU A 48 -5.39 -4.06 -7.32
N TYR A 49 -6.23 -4.55 -6.40
CA TYR A 49 -6.94 -5.81 -6.60
C TYR A 49 -7.84 -5.78 -7.85
N LEU A 50 -8.64 -4.72 -8.01
CA LEU A 50 -9.56 -4.56 -9.14
C LEU A 50 -8.85 -4.34 -10.48
N ALA A 51 -7.62 -3.82 -10.48
CA ALA A 51 -6.80 -3.71 -11.69
C ALA A 51 -6.45 -5.10 -12.28
N HIS A 52 -6.47 -6.14 -11.45
CA HIS A 52 -6.06 -7.50 -11.82
C HIS A 52 -7.14 -8.58 -11.67
N HIS A 53 -8.29 -8.25 -11.06
CA HIS A 53 -9.37 -9.21 -10.82
C HIS A 53 -10.71 -8.68 -11.31
N ASP A 54 -11.53 -9.61 -11.80
CA ASP A 54 -12.92 -9.31 -12.16
C ASP A 54 -13.76 -9.10 -10.89
N PRO A 55 -14.47 -7.96 -10.75
CA PRO A 55 -15.20 -7.62 -9.53
C PRO A 55 -16.36 -8.58 -9.22
N LEU A 56 -16.95 -9.21 -10.24
CA LEU A 56 -18.10 -10.12 -10.10
C LEU A 56 -17.67 -11.51 -9.62
N THR A 57 -16.66 -12.09 -10.26
CA THR A 57 -16.21 -13.47 -10.02
C THR A 57 -15.05 -13.58 -9.03
N LYS A 58 -14.33 -12.49 -8.75
CA LYS A 58 -13.08 -12.46 -7.96
C LYS A 58 -11.92 -13.23 -8.60
N LEU A 59 -12.10 -13.71 -9.83
CA LEU A 59 -11.06 -14.41 -10.59
C LEU A 59 -10.10 -13.41 -11.25
N PRO A 60 -8.88 -13.85 -11.63
CA PRO A 60 -7.99 -13.06 -12.47
C PRO A 60 -8.73 -12.53 -13.69
N ASN A 61 -8.63 -11.22 -13.90
CA ASN A 61 -9.16 -10.62 -15.11
C ASN A 61 -8.28 -11.01 -16.31
N ARG A 62 -8.72 -10.63 -17.51
CA ARG A 62 -8.00 -10.95 -18.76
C ARG A 62 -6.55 -10.46 -18.76
N LEU A 63 -6.27 -9.31 -18.13
CA LEU A 63 -4.91 -8.77 -18.03
C LEU A 63 -4.02 -9.71 -17.20
N LEU A 64 -4.43 -10.07 -15.98
CA LEU A 64 -3.66 -10.97 -15.12
C LEU A 64 -3.58 -12.40 -15.69
N PHE A 65 -4.64 -12.86 -16.35
CA PHE A 65 -4.65 -14.16 -17.02
C PHE A 65 -3.58 -14.24 -18.12
N ASN A 66 -3.58 -13.28 -19.06
CA ASN A 66 -2.59 -13.24 -20.14
C ASN A 66 -1.16 -13.15 -19.60
N ALA A 67 -0.92 -12.26 -18.63
CA ALA A 67 0.39 -12.14 -18.00
C ALA A 67 0.90 -13.46 -17.39
N ARG A 68 -0.02 -14.25 -16.79
CA ARG A 68 0.32 -15.58 -16.25
C ARG A 68 0.60 -16.61 -17.34
N VAL A 69 -0.16 -16.59 -18.43
CA VAL A 69 0.06 -17.47 -19.59
C VAL A 69 1.42 -17.18 -20.22
N ASP A 70 1.72 -15.91 -20.49
CA ASP A 70 3.00 -15.49 -21.07
C ASP A 70 4.18 -15.93 -20.18
N HIS A 71 4.08 -15.68 -18.87
CA HIS A 71 5.09 -16.11 -17.92
C HIS A 71 5.26 -17.65 -17.86
N ALA A 72 4.17 -18.41 -18.03
CA ALA A 72 4.22 -19.87 -18.06
C ALA A 72 4.90 -20.39 -19.34
N ILE A 73 4.61 -19.79 -20.50
CA ILE A 73 5.26 -20.11 -21.79
C ILE A 73 6.76 -19.85 -21.70
N GLU A 74 7.16 -18.67 -21.21
CA GLU A 74 8.58 -18.36 -21.03
C GLU A 74 9.28 -19.35 -20.09
N ARG A 75 8.61 -19.74 -19.00
CA ARG A 75 9.14 -20.72 -18.06
C ARG A 75 9.32 -22.10 -18.72
N ALA A 76 8.40 -22.52 -19.59
CA ALA A 76 8.51 -23.76 -20.34
C ALA A 76 9.69 -23.72 -21.33
N HIS A 77 9.84 -22.61 -22.06
CA HIS A 77 10.98 -22.39 -22.96
C HIS A 77 12.32 -22.48 -22.20
N ARG A 78 12.42 -21.84 -21.03
CA ARG A 78 13.63 -21.92 -20.18
C ARG A 78 13.92 -23.33 -19.65
N LYS A 79 12.90 -24.18 -19.53
CA LYS A 79 13.04 -25.57 -19.06
C LYS A 79 13.24 -26.59 -20.18
N GLY A 80 13.26 -26.17 -21.45
CA GLY A 80 13.44 -27.08 -22.59
C GLY A 80 12.27 -28.05 -22.81
N ILE A 81 11.11 -27.82 -22.19
CA ILE A 81 9.90 -28.62 -22.40
C ILE A 81 9.14 -27.97 -23.55
N MET A 82 9.45 -28.38 -24.77
CA MET A 82 8.69 -28.03 -25.97
C MET A 82 7.96 -29.31 -26.41
N PHE A 83 6.64 -29.22 -26.61
CA PHE A 83 5.89 -30.20 -27.41
C PHE A 83 5.81 -29.68 -28.84
#